data_AF-A0A2D9FZ26-F1
#
_entry.id   AF-A0A2D9FZ26-F1
#
_cell.length_a   1.000
_cell.length_b   1.000
_cell.length_c   1.000
_cell.angle_alpha   90.00
_cell.angle_beta   90.00
_cell.angle_gamma   90.00
#
_symmetry.space_group_name_H-M   'P 1'
#
loop_
_entity.id
_entity.type
_entity.pdbx_description
1 polymer ?
#
loop_
_entity_poly.entity_id
_entity_poly.type
_entity_poly.pdbx_seq_one_letter_code
_entity_poly.pdbx_strand_id
1 'polypeptide(L)' 'MITDFKEIENSALNLDRKNKARLADILLQSIHGKIDPEIEQAWIDEVQKRKESLKSGDASLHSATEVLKEARKRIQK' A
#
# COMPACT_ATOMS: atom_id res chain seq x y z
N MET A 1 14.58 -29.19 1.71
CA MET A 1 14.01 -27.84 1.85
C MET A 1 15.09 -26.85 1.47
N ILE A 2 14.79 -25.90 0.59
CA ILE A 2 15.72 -24.80 0.30
C ILE A 2 15.65 -23.86 1.50
N THR A 3 16.77 -23.68 2.18
CA THR A 3 16.89 -22.79 3.35
C THR A 3 18.01 -21.76 3.17
N ASP A 4 18.78 -21.86 2.08
CA ASP A 4 19.81 -20.88 1.75
C ASP A 4 19.17 -19.62 1.14
N PHE A 5 19.57 -18.46 1.65
CA PHE A 5 19.00 -17.18 1.24
C PHE A 5 19.19 -16.91 -0.26
N LYS A 6 20.37 -17.21 -0.82
CA LYS A 6 20.66 -16.92 -2.23
C LYS A 6 19.85 -17.83 -3.16
N GLU A 7 19.64 -19.09 -2.77
CA GLU A 7 18.78 -20.00 -3.52
C GLU A 7 17.31 -19.55 -3.51
N ILE A 8 16.81 -19.03 -2.38
CA ILE A 8 15.46 -18.46 -2.27
C ILE A 8 15.34 -17.19 -3.12
N GLU A 9 16.30 -16.28 -3.03
CA GLU A 9 16.36 -15.03 -3.79
C GLU A 9 16.34 -15.31 -5.30
N ASN A 10 17.24 -16.18 -5.78
CA ASN A 10 17.30 -16.54 -7.20
C ASN A 10 16.00 -17.18 -7.68
N SER A 11 15.40 -18.06 -6.89
CA SER A 11 14.12 -18.70 -7.22
C SER A 11 12.99 -17.66 -7.30
N ALA A 12 12.94 -16.71 -6.36
CA ALA A 12 11.93 -15.64 -6.34
C ALA A 12 12.10 -14.66 -7.53
N LEU A 13 13.33 -14.34 -7.91
CA LEU A 13 13.63 -13.47 -9.05
C LEU A 13 13.25 -14.11 -10.39
N ASN A 14 13.25 -15.44 -10.49
CA ASN A 14 12.87 -16.18 -11.69
C ASN A 14 11.35 -16.39 -11.85
N LEU A 15 10.53 -15.99 -10.87
CA LEU A 15 9.07 -16.04 -11.01
C LEU A 15 8.57 -15.09 -12.09
N ASP A 16 7.47 -15.46 -12.75
CA ASP A 16 6.74 -14.54 -13.62
C ASP A 16 6.21 -13.34 -12.81
N ARG A 17 5.90 -12.25 -13.52
CA ARG A 17 5.51 -10.97 -12.90
C ARG A 17 4.37 -11.11 -11.89
N LYS A 18 3.37 -11.95 -12.16
CA LYS A 18 2.19 -12.09 -11.29
C LYS A 18 2.57 -12.82 -9.99
N ASN A 19 3.29 -13.94 -10.10
CA ASN A 19 3.70 -14.70 -8.93
C ASN A 19 4.77 -13.96 -8.11
N LYS A 20 5.66 -13.20 -8.76
CA LYS A 20 6.62 -12.33 -8.10
C LYS A 20 5.93 -11.24 -7.26
N ALA A 21 4.93 -10.55 -7.84
CA ALA A 21 4.16 -9.54 -7.12
C ALA A 21 3.42 -10.14 -5.91
N ARG A 22 2.81 -11.31 -6.09
CA ARG A 22 2.13 -12.02 -5.00
C ARG A 22 3.09 -12.43 -3.88
N LEU A 23 4.27 -12.94 -4.22
CA LEU A 23 5.27 -13.33 -3.23
C LEU A 23 5.79 -12.11 -2.45
N ALA A 24 6.04 -10.99 -3.13
CA ALA A 24 6.44 -9.74 -2.48
C ALA A 24 5.38 -9.25 -1.46
N ASP A 25 4.10 -9.29 -1.83
CA ASP A 25 3.00 -8.90 -0.94
C ASP A 25 2.93 -9.80 0.32
N ILE A 26 3.02 -11.12 0.15
CA ILE A 26 3.04 -12.07 1.28
C ILE A 26 4.25 -11.82 2.20
N LEU A 27 5.44 -11.62 1.62
CA LEU A 27 6.64 -11.36 2.41
C LEU A 27 6.53 -10.06 3.19
N LEU A 28 6.02 -8.99 2.57
CA LEU A 28 5.76 -7.72 3.25
C LEU A 28 4.77 -7.92 4.41
N GLN A 29 3.65 -8.62 4.18
CA GLN A 29 2.68 -8.96 5.23
C GLN A 29 3.30 -9.78 6.36
N SER A 30 4.24 -10.68 6.07
CA SER A 30 4.88 -11.53 7.08
C SER A 30 5.81 -10.77 8.02
N ILE A 31 6.38 -9.65 7.57
CA ILE A 31 7.28 -8.81 8.36
C ILE A 31 6.56 -7.63 9.03
N HIS A 32 5.30 -7.37 8.68
CA HIS A 32 4.48 -6.41 9.40
C HIS A 32 4.28 -6.92 10.84
N GLY A 33 4.98 -6.29 11.78
CA GLY A 33 4.81 -6.53 13.22
C GLY A 33 3.43 -6.07 13.71
N LYS A 34 3.14 -6.31 14.99
CA LYS A 34 1.97 -5.70 15.62
C LYS A 34 2.02 -4.20 15.43
N ILE A 35 0.98 -3.64 14.82
CA ILE A 35 0.81 -2.19 14.74
C ILE A 35 0.69 -1.68 16.17
N ASP A 36 1.38 -0.58 16.47
CA ASP A 36 1.22 0.08 17.75
C ASP A 36 -0.25 0.45 17.94
N PRO A 37 -0.91 0.00 19.02
CA PRO A 37 -2.32 0.31 19.26
C PRO A 37 -2.65 1.80 19.24
N GLU A 38 -1.70 2.67 19.63
CA GLU A 38 -1.89 4.12 19.55
C GLU A 38 -1.91 4.62 18.10
N ILE A 39 -1.04 4.06 17.24
CA ILE A 39 -1.04 4.35 15.81
C ILE A 39 -2.33 3.84 15.18
N GLU A 40 -2.76 2.62 15.51
CA GLU A 40 -4.01 2.06 15.00
C GLU A 40 -5.21 2.93 15.38
N GLN A 41 -5.29 3.38 16.64
CA GLN A 41 -6.36 4.26 17.09
C GLN A 41 -6.32 5.62 16.39
N ALA A 42 -5.14 6.23 16.24
CA ALA A 42 -5.00 7.50 15.52
C ALA A 42 -5.46 7.40 14.06
N TRP A 43 -5.23 6.26 13.39
CA TRP A 43 -5.75 6.00 12.05
C TRP A 43 -7.28 5.89 12.03
N ILE A 44 -7.87 5.19 13.00
CA ILE A 44 -9.33 5.08 13.13
C ILE A 44 -9.96 6.47 13.30
N ASP A 45 -9.39 7.28 14.19
CA ASP A 45 -9.89 8.63 14.48
C ASP A 45 -9.83 9.53 13.23
N GLU A 46 -8.72 9.50 12.49
CA GLU A 46 -8.55 10.26 11.26
C GLU A 46 -9.53 9.80 10.16
N VAL A 47 -9.77 8.49 10.01
CA VAL A 47 -10.75 7.96 9.04
C VAL A 47 -12.15 8.47 9.38
N GLN A 48 -12.53 8.44 10.66
CA GLN A 48 -13.84 8.91 11.10
C GLN A 48 -14.00 10.42 10.85
N LYS A 49 -12.98 11.21 11.22
CA LYS A 49 -12.94 12.65 10.97
C LYS A 49 -13.07 12.99 9.49
N ARG A 50 -12.34 12.29 8.61
CA ARG A 50 -12.45 12.50 7.15
C ARG A 50 -13.83 12.17 6.62
N LYS A 51 -14.43 11.07 7.09
CA LYS A 51 -15.78 10.68 6.71
C LYS A 51 -16.82 11.73 7.12
N GLU A 52 -16.68 12.32 8.29
CA GLU A 52 -17.55 13.41 8.76
C GLU A 52 -17.37 14.67 7.91
N SER A 53 -16.13 15.10 7.68
CA SER A 53 -15.81 16.26 6.83
C SER A 53 -16.34 16.11 5.39
N LEU A 54 -16.32 14.89 4.85
CA LEU A 54 -16.93 14.59 3.55
C LEU A 54 -18.46 14.70 3.57
N LYS A 55 -19.10 14.27 4.66
CA LYS A 55 -20.56 14.34 4.81
C LYS A 55 -21.05 15.76 5.06
N SER A 56 -20.32 16.57 5.83
CA SER A 56 -20.68 17.96 6.10
C SER A 56 -20.43 18.87 4.90
N GLY A 57 -19.58 18.46 3.95
CA GLY A 57 -19.16 19.30 2.83
C GLY A 57 -18.01 20.24 3.16
N ASP A 58 -17.45 20.14 4.37
CA ASP A 58 -16.28 20.92 4.81
C ASP A 58 -14.99 20.47 4.11
N ALA A 59 -14.98 19.25 3.55
CA ALA A 59 -13.82 18.70 2.87
C ALA A 59 -13.54 19.43 1.55
N SER A 60 -12.31 19.92 1.39
CA SER A 60 -11.81 20.35 0.09
C SER A 60 -11.53 19.13 -0.78
N LEU A 61 -12.27 18.99 -1.88
CA LEU A 61 -12.17 17.87 -2.81
C LEU A 61 -11.44 18.28 -4.08
N HIS A 62 -10.65 17.36 -4.60
CA HIS A 62 -10.09 17.47 -5.94
C HIS A 62 -10.83 16.56 -6.90
N SER A 63 -10.97 17.00 -8.14
CA SER A 63 -11.55 16.16 -9.19
C SER A 63 -10.69 14.91 -9.42
N ALA A 64 -11.31 13.74 -9.37
CA ALA A 64 -10.62 12.48 -9.62
C ALA A 64 -9.96 12.46 -11.02
N THR A 65 -10.58 13.08 -12.02
CA THR A 65 -10.03 13.13 -13.38
C THR A 65 -8.73 13.96 -13.45
N GLU A 66 -8.68 15.07 -12.72
CA GLU A 66 -7.49 15.94 -12.64
C GLU A 66 -6.36 15.27 -11.86
N VAL A 67 -6.68 14.68 -10.70
CA VAL A 67 -5.71 13.96 -9.87
C VAL A 67 -5.08 12.80 -10.65
N LEU A 68 -5.90 11.98 -11.33
CA LEU A 68 -5.41 10.86 -12.13
C LEU A 68 -4.58 11.31 -13.34
N LYS A 69 -4.95 12.42 -13.98
CA LYS A 69 -4.19 13.01 -15.09
C LYS A 69 -2.79 13.43 -14.62
N GLU A 70 -2.69 14.12 -13.49
CA GLU A 70 -1.41 14.56 -12.93
C GLU A 70 -0.55 13.39 -12.44
N ALA A 71 -1.15 12.38 -11.80
CA ALA A 71 -0.44 11.18 -11.39
C ALA A 71 0.22 10.45 -12.58
N ARG A 72 -0.52 10.27 -13.69
CA ARG A 72 0.01 9.63 -14.91
C ARG A 72 1.17 10.41 -15.52
N LYS A 73 1.08 11.75 -15.59
CA LYS A 73 2.17 12.60 -16.08
C LYS A 73 3.46 12.40 -15.29
N ARG A 74 3.38 12.18 -13.98
CA ARG A 74 4.56 11.99 -13.10
C ARG A 74 5.28 10.66 -13.32
N ILE A 75 4.55 9.62 -13.73
CA ILE A 75 5.10 8.27 -13.95
C ILE A 75 5.64 8.08 -15.38
N GLN A 76 5.27 8.96 -16.31
CA GLN A 76 5.73 8.95 -17.71
C GLN A 76 7.08 9.67 -17.95
N LYS A 77 7.75 10.15 -16.89
CA LYS A 77 9.11 10.69 -16.94
C LYS A 77 10.12 9.59 -16.61
#